data_AF-A0AAE0AKS9-F1
#
_entry.id   AF-A0AAE0AKS9-F1
#
_cell.length_a   1.000
_cell.length_b   1.000
_cell.length_c   1.000
_cell.angle_alpha   90.00
_cell.angle_beta   90.00
_cell.angle_gamma   90.00
#
_symmetry.space_group_name_H-M   'P 1'
#
loop_
_entity.id
_entity.type
_entity.pdbx_description
1 polymer ?
#
loop_
_entity_poly.entity_id
_entity_poly.type
_entity_poly.pdbx_seq_one_letter_code
_entity_poly.pdbx_strand_id
1 'polypeptide(L)'
;MPICEAFAQLEQQPNMKYVDEAIKRLVEADALKMEIIPNPKEVEGVKILQLETAAGGAIRFFDHAIGINVPRSRFLPVKATSDLLLVQSDLYTVVDGFVIRNEARKKPENPSIELGREFKVQAKSSKLIPGEIYKGGC
;
A
#
# COMPACT_ATOMS: atom_id res chain seq x y z
N MET A 1 -9.87 17.79 -10.81
CA MET A 1 -9.79 18.35 -9.45
C MET A 1 -8.34 18.19 -8.99
N PRO A 2 -7.57 19.26 -8.80
CA PRO A 2 -6.18 19.18 -8.37
C PRO A 2 -6.08 18.54 -6.97
N ILE A 3 -5.00 17.79 -6.73
CA ILE A 3 -4.72 17.03 -5.49
C ILE A 3 -4.87 17.88 -4.21
N CYS A 4 -4.61 19.19 -4.29
CA CYS A 4 -4.75 20.12 -3.17
C CYS A 4 -6.21 20.31 -2.69
N GLU A 5 -7.20 20.28 -3.59
CA GLU A 5 -8.62 20.44 -3.22
C GLU A 5 -9.18 19.16 -2.55
N ALA A 6 -8.68 17.99 -2.96
CA ALA A 6 -9.05 16.72 -2.35
C ALA A 6 -8.51 16.58 -0.91
N PHE A 7 -7.33 17.15 -0.62
CA PHE A 7 -6.78 17.20 0.75
C PHE A 7 -7.61 18.11 1.68
N ALA A 8 -8.04 19.29 1.21
CA ALA A 8 -8.87 20.20 1.99
C ALA A 8 -10.27 19.62 2.32
N GLN A 9 -10.81 18.77 1.43
CA GLN A 9 -12.07 18.06 1.67
C GLN A 9 -11.94 16.91 2.68
N LEU A 10 -10.75 16.31 2.80
CA LEU A 10 -10.46 15.28 3.80
C LEU A 10 -10.28 15.87 5.21
N GLU A 11 -9.78 17.10 5.33
CA GLU A 11 -9.72 17.86 6.60
C GLU A 11 -11.11 18.17 7.19
N GLN A 12 -12.15 18.24 6.36
CA GLN A 12 -13.53 18.48 6.81
C GLN A 12 -14.27 17.21 7.27
N GLN A 13 -13.62 16.05 7.25
CA GLN A 13 -14.19 14.82 7.77
C GLN A 13 -14.15 14.86 9.32
N PRO A 14 -15.28 14.74 10.02
CA PRO A 14 -15.33 14.90 11.47
C PRO A 14 -14.40 13.93 12.21
N ASN A 15 -14.13 12.75 11.63
CA ASN A 15 -13.24 11.74 12.21
C ASN A 15 -11.75 12.02 12.00
N MET A 16 -11.36 12.80 10.99
CA MET A 16 -9.95 13.11 10.69
C MET A 16 -9.37 14.07 11.74
N LYS A 17 -10.17 15.06 12.15
CA LYS A 17 -9.77 16.07 13.15
C LYS A 17 -9.38 15.47 14.51
N TYR A 18 -10.05 14.40 14.94
CA TYR A 18 -9.74 13.73 16.21
C TYR A 18 -8.38 13.02 16.19
N VAL A 19 -7.98 12.48 15.04
CA VAL A 19 -6.70 11.78 14.90
C VAL A 19 -5.54 12.79 14.98
N ASP A 20 -5.68 13.95 14.34
CA ASP A 20 -4.63 14.97 14.31
C ASP A 20 -4.37 15.59 15.70
N GLU A 21 -5.43 15.89 16.46
CA GLU A 21 -5.30 16.39 17.84
C GLU A 21 -4.66 15.35 18.77
N ALA A 22 -5.05 14.07 18.63
CA ALA A 22 -4.46 12.99 19.41
C ALA A 22 -2.99 12.76 19.07
N ILE A 23 -2.62 12.79 17.77
CA ILE A 23 -1.22 12.71 17.32
C ILE A 23 -0.42 13.85 17.95
N LYS A 24 -0.91 15.09 17.82
CA LYS A 24 -0.22 16.27 18.36
C LYS A 24 0.06 16.11 19.86
N ARG A 25 -0.96 15.75 20.65
CA ARG A 25 -0.83 15.51 22.10
C ARG A 25 0.21 14.44 22.43
N LEU A 26 0.17 13.29 21.76
CA LEU A 26 1.05 12.16 22.05
C LEU A 26 2.50 12.44 21.66
N VAL A 27 2.71 13.19 20.57
CA VAL A 27 4.04 13.61 20.12
C VAL A 27 4.62 14.68 21.04
N GLU A 28 3.86 15.73 21.39
CA GLU A 28 4.32 16.80 22.29
C GLU A 28 4.64 16.27 23.70
N ALA A 29 3.93 15.24 24.16
CA ALA A 29 4.19 14.59 25.45
C ALA A 29 5.27 13.49 25.41
N ASP A 30 5.91 13.22 24.25
CA ASP A 30 6.87 12.11 24.05
C ASP A 30 6.32 10.75 24.55
N ALA A 31 5.03 10.51 24.34
CA ALA A 31 4.31 9.34 24.84
C ALA A 31 4.39 8.12 23.91
N LEU A 32 4.82 8.29 22.65
CA LEU A 32 4.90 7.24 21.64
C LEU A 32 6.15 6.36 21.80
N LYS A 33 6.17 5.52 22.84
CA LYS A 33 7.26 4.55 23.08
C LYS A 33 7.11 3.30 22.21
N MET A 34 7.32 3.47 20.90
CA MET A 34 7.16 2.41 19.91
C MET A 34 8.24 1.32 20.00
N GLU A 35 7.90 0.11 19.55
CA GLU A 35 8.87 -0.98 19.43
C GLU A 35 9.86 -0.70 18.30
N ILE A 36 11.14 -0.89 18.58
CA ILE A 36 12.23 -0.74 17.61
C ILE A 36 12.38 -2.03 16.81
N ILE A 37 12.32 -1.92 15.48
CA ILE A 37 12.52 -3.02 14.55
C ILE A 37 13.93 -2.89 13.96
N PRO A 38 14.88 -3.76 14.35
CA PRO A 38 16.20 -3.80 13.74
C PRO A 38 16.12 -4.38 12.31
N ASN A 39 16.58 -3.61 11.32
CA ASN A 39 16.65 -4.04 9.92
C ASN A 39 18.11 -4.05 9.44
N PRO A 40 18.81 -5.20 9.54
CA PRO A 40 20.18 -5.33 9.05
C PRO A 40 20.22 -5.12 7.53
N LYS A 41 21.10 -4.22 7.07
CA LYS A 41 21.29 -3.94 5.65
C LYS A 41 22.77 -3.87 5.31
N GLU A 42 23.04 -4.02 4.02
CA GLU A 42 24.34 -3.74 3.43
C GLU A 42 24.18 -2.60 2.43
N VAL A 43 24.94 -1.53 2.63
CA VAL A 43 24.95 -0.36 1.76
C VAL A 43 26.39 -0.16 1.33
N GLU A 44 26.65 -0.22 0.03
CA GLU A 44 27.99 -0.04 -0.54
C GLU A 44 29.07 -0.94 0.09
N GLY A 45 28.70 -2.18 0.43
CA GLY A 45 29.59 -3.17 1.06
C GLY A 45 29.77 -3.03 2.57
N VAL A 46 29.13 -2.03 3.20
CA VAL A 46 29.18 -1.81 4.66
C VAL A 46 27.92 -2.38 5.30
N LYS A 47 28.10 -3.25 6.30
CA LYS A 47 27.00 -3.75 7.14
C LYS A 47 26.54 -2.66 8.10
N ILE A 48 25.26 -2.31 8.01
CA ILE A 48 24.61 -1.32 8.87
C ILE A 48 23.37 -1.91 9.53
N LEU A 49 22.93 -1.27 10.62
CA LEU A 49 21.65 -1.57 11.25
C LEU A 49 20.73 -0.37 11.08
N GLN A 50 19.68 -0.52 10.25
CA GLN A 50 18.65 0.50 10.12
C GLN A 50 17.59 0.25 11.19
N LEU A 51 17.32 1.24 12.04
CA LEU A 51 16.27 1.15 13.04
C LEU A 51 14.98 1.71 12.46
N GLU A 52 13.92 0.92 12.53
CA GLU A 52 12.60 1.27 12.02
C GLU A 52 11.55 1.16 13.14
N THR A 53 10.41 1.80 12.94
CA THR A 53 9.23 1.65 13.81
C THR A 53 7.99 1.52 12.91
N ALA A 54 7.05 0.65 13.26
CA ALA A 54 5.83 0.46 12.48
C ALA A 54 4.71 1.40 12.97
N ALA A 55 4.16 2.24 12.09
CA ALA A 55 3.06 3.15 12.44
C ALA A 55 1.86 2.43 13.09
N GLY A 56 1.53 1.21 12.66
CA GLY A 56 0.49 0.39 13.28
C GLY A 56 0.76 0.04 14.75
N GLY A 57 2.01 -0.01 15.18
CA GLY A 57 2.38 -0.20 16.59
C GLY A 57 2.03 0.99 17.49
N ALA A 58 1.73 2.15 16.89
CA ALA A 58 1.30 3.32 17.64
C ALA A 58 -0.15 3.20 18.17
N ILE A 59 -0.96 2.28 17.61
CA ILE A 59 -2.39 2.15 17.94
C ILE A 59 -2.66 2.00 19.44
N ARG A 60 -1.74 1.37 20.18
CA ARG A 60 -1.83 1.14 21.64
C ARG A 60 -1.75 2.42 22.49
N PHE A 61 -1.31 3.54 21.91
CA PHE A 61 -1.16 4.82 22.61
C PHE A 61 -2.36 5.74 22.41
N PHE A 62 -3.29 5.38 21.53
CA PHE A 62 -4.50 6.15 21.28
C PHE A 62 -5.62 5.66 22.18
N ASP A 63 -6.24 6.58 22.92
CA ASP A 63 -7.45 6.31 23.66
C ASP A 63 -8.59 5.96 22.68
N HIS A 64 -9.40 4.95 23.03
CA HIS A 64 -10.54 4.49 22.21
C HIS A 64 -10.18 4.03 20.78
N ALA A 65 -8.97 3.52 20.54
CA ALA A 65 -8.61 2.94 19.26
C ALA A 65 -9.54 1.76 18.87
N ILE A 66 -10.00 1.75 17.63
CA ILE A 66 -10.87 0.69 17.09
C ILE A 66 -10.30 0.09 15.81
N GLY A 67 -10.59 -1.19 15.59
CA GLY A 67 -10.37 -1.87 14.31
C GLY A 67 -11.67 -1.94 13.51
N ILE A 68 -11.60 -1.71 12.20
CA ILE A 68 -12.73 -1.86 11.29
C ILE A 68 -12.42 -2.98 10.31
N ASN A 69 -13.28 -4.00 10.25
CA ASN A 69 -13.17 -5.03 9.24
C ASN A 69 -13.67 -4.49 7.89
N VAL A 70 -12.83 -4.56 6.86
CA VAL A 70 -13.12 -4.02 5.53
C VAL A 70 -13.04 -5.14 4.49
N PRO A 71 -13.78 -5.05 3.38
CA PRO A 71 -13.66 -6.02 2.31
C PRO A 71 -12.25 -6.02 1.71
N ARG A 72 -11.81 -7.18 1.19
CA ARG A 72 -10.50 -7.39 0.56
C ARG A 72 -10.18 -6.35 -0.52
N SER A 73 -11.20 -5.82 -1.20
CA SER A 73 -11.10 -4.78 -2.23
C SER A 73 -10.43 -3.48 -1.76
N ARG A 74 -10.39 -3.19 -0.45
CA ARG A 74 -9.69 -2.03 0.11
C ARG A 74 -8.19 -2.24 0.29
N PHE A 75 -7.69 -3.44 0.00
CA PHE A 75 -6.29 -3.80 0.19
C PHE A 75 -5.71 -4.40 -1.10
N LEU A 76 -5.07 -3.60 -1.95
CA LEU A 76 -4.39 -4.08 -3.15
C LEU A 76 -2.90 -3.69 -3.09
N PRO A 77 -2.09 -4.37 -2.25
CA PRO A 77 -0.69 -4.02 -2.09
C PRO A 77 0.12 -4.41 -3.33
N VAL A 78 1.09 -3.58 -3.69
CA VAL A 78 2.08 -3.86 -4.75
C VAL A 78 3.46 -3.94 -4.11
N LYS A 79 3.90 -5.15 -3.75
CA LYS A 79 5.18 -5.38 -3.05
C LYS A 79 6.20 -6.09 -3.94
N ALA A 80 5.72 -6.92 -4.85
CA ALA A 80 6.52 -7.61 -5.85
C ALA A 80 6.03 -7.31 -7.26
N THR A 81 6.86 -7.65 -8.24
CA THR A 81 6.53 -7.54 -9.66
C THR A 81 5.31 -8.38 -10.05
N SER A 82 5.07 -9.50 -9.37
CA SER A 82 3.85 -10.31 -9.53
C SER A 82 2.59 -9.51 -9.18
N ASP A 83 2.63 -8.71 -8.10
CA ASP A 83 1.52 -7.85 -7.70
C ASP A 83 1.30 -6.73 -8.73
N LEU A 84 2.40 -6.20 -9.30
CA LEU A 84 2.32 -5.19 -10.35
C LEU A 84 1.62 -5.76 -11.60
N LEU A 85 1.95 -6.99 -11.98
CA LEU A 85 1.30 -7.68 -13.09
C LEU A 85 -0.21 -7.86 -12.86
N LEU A 86 -0.64 -8.15 -11.62
CA LEU A 86 -2.07 -8.22 -11.28
C LEU A 86 -2.77 -6.90 -11.60
N VAL A 87 -2.22 -5.78 -11.13
CA VAL A 87 -2.83 -4.44 -11.31
C VAL A 87 -2.77 -3.96 -12.76
N GLN A 88 -1.75 -4.37 -13.52
CA GLN A 88 -1.59 -4.01 -14.94
C GLN A 88 -2.40 -4.89 -15.90
N SER A 89 -2.80 -6.08 -15.48
CA SER A 89 -3.65 -6.98 -16.27
C SER A 89 -5.09 -6.48 -16.36
N ASP A 90 -5.90 -7.12 -17.21
CA ASP A 90 -7.34 -6.87 -17.33
C ASP A 90 -8.17 -7.34 -16.11
N LEU A 91 -7.53 -7.85 -15.07
CA LEU A 91 -8.17 -8.20 -13.80
C LEU A 91 -8.71 -6.96 -13.08
N TYR A 92 -8.09 -5.80 -13.33
CA TYR A 92 -8.50 -4.51 -12.81
C TYR A 92 -8.65 -3.50 -13.95
N THR A 93 -9.53 -2.53 -13.75
CA THR A 93 -9.71 -1.36 -14.59
C THR A 93 -9.49 -0.11 -13.75
N VAL A 94 -9.16 1.01 -14.41
CA VAL A 94 -9.04 2.31 -13.75
C VAL A 94 -10.22 3.18 -14.16
N VAL A 95 -11.01 3.59 -13.17
CA VAL A 95 -12.16 4.49 -13.36
C VAL A 95 -11.97 5.64 -12.39
N ASP A 96 -11.85 6.87 -12.90
CA ASP A 96 -11.65 8.09 -12.10
C ASP A 96 -10.47 8.03 -11.12
N GLY A 97 -9.40 7.32 -11.50
CA GLY A 97 -8.21 7.12 -10.67
C GLY A 97 -8.34 6.00 -9.63
N PHE A 98 -9.47 5.32 -9.55
CA PHE A 98 -9.67 4.14 -8.70
C PHE A 98 -9.37 2.87 -9.48
N VAL A 99 -8.59 1.97 -8.85
CA VAL A 99 -8.37 0.62 -9.36
C VAL A 99 -9.53 -0.26 -8.91
N ILE A 100 -10.38 -0.65 -9.87
CA ILE A 100 -11.61 -1.41 -9.65
C ILE A 100 -11.45 -2.80 -10.27
N ARG A 101 -11.92 -3.84 -9.59
CA ARG A 101 -11.89 -5.20 -10.14
C ARG A 101 -12.82 -5.29 -11.34
N ASN A 102 -12.35 -5.89 -12.43
CA ASN A 102 -13.14 -6.07 -13.64
C ASN A 102 -14.32 -7.04 -13.38
N GLU A 103 -15.55 -6.58 -13.63
CA GLU A 103 -16.78 -7.35 -13.42
C GLU A 103 -16.87 -8.61 -14.30
N ALA A 104 -16.17 -8.64 -15.44
CA ALA A 104 -16.06 -9.84 -16.28
C ALA A 104 -15.35 -11.01 -15.57
N ARG A 105 -14.56 -10.72 -14.52
CA ARG A 105 -13.81 -11.72 -13.75
C ARG A 105 -14.66 -12.24 -12.59
N LYS A 106 -15.41 -13.32 -12.85
CA LYS A 106 -16.38 -13.94 -11.91
C LYS A 106 -15.79 -14.44 -10.59
N LYS A 107 -14.52 -14.84 -10.56
CA LYS A 107 -13.86 -15.27 -9.32
C LYS A 107 -13.42 -14.03 -8.53
N PRO A 108 -13.78 -13.90 -7.25
CA PRO A 108 -13.37 -12.75 -6.45
C PRO A 108 -11.89 -12.81 -6.02
N GLU A 109 -11.27 -13.98 -6.01
CA GLU A 109 -9.88 -14.16 -5.60
C GLU A 109 -8.90 -13.74 -6.70
N ASN A 110 -7.75 -13.17 -6.31
CA ASN A 110 -6.65 -12.97 -7.24
C ASN A 110 -5.99 -14.31 -7.57
N PRO A 111 -5.55 -14.52 -8.82
CA PRO A 111 -4.71 -15.67 -9.14
C PRO A 111 -3.38 -15.56 -8.38
N SER A 112 -2.82 -16.70 -7.99
CA SER A 112 -1.44 -16.76 -7.51
C SER A 112 -0.50 -16.60 -8.70
N ILE A 113 0.46 -15.69 -8.60
CA ILE A 113 1.46 -15.44 -9.64
C ILE A 113 2.84 -15.61 -9.02
N GLU A 114 3.60 -16.57 -9.53
CA GLU A 114 5.00 -16.79 -9.17
C GLU A 114 5.87 -16.46 -10.38
N LEU A 115 6.79 -15.51 -10.21
CA LEU A 115 7.72 -15.09 -11.25
C LEU A 115 9.14 -15.51 -10.88
N GLY A 116 9.95 -15.84 -11.89
CA GLY A 116 11.36 -16.16 -11.72
C GLY A 116 12.17 -14.97 -11.17
N ARG A 117 13.38 -15.26 -10.67
CA ARG A 117 14.27 -14.26 -10.03
C ARG A 117 14.62 -13.09 -10.95
N GLU A 118 14.62 -13.33 -12.25
CA GLU A 118 14.84 -12.34 -13.31
C GLU A 118 13.83 -11.20 -13.31
N PHE A 119 12.62 -11.42 -12.76
CA PHE A 119 11.55 -10.43 -12.64
C PHE A 119 11.59 -9.65 -11.32
N LYS A 120 12.53 -9.93 -10.41
CA LYS A 120 12.63 -9.21 -9.13
C LYS A 120 12.93 -7.71 -9.30
N VAL A 121 13.54 -7.33 -10.43
CA VAL A 121 13.85 -5.93 -10.79
C VAL A 121 12.84 -5.45 -11.82
N GLN A 122 12.08 -4.39 -11.48
CA GLN A 122 11.02 -3.86 -12.37
C GLN A 122 11.52 -3.51 -13.78
N ALA A 123 12.73 -2.95 -13.90
CA ALA A 123 13.31 -2.57 -15.20
C ALA A 123 13.56 -3.76 -16.15
N LYS A 124 13.65 -4.99 -15.63
CA LYS A 124 13.73 -6.21 -16.45
C LYS A 124 12.33 -6.72 -16.82
N SER A 125 11.37 -6.59 -15.91
CA SER A 125 9.99 -7.02 -16.13
C SER A 125 9.29 -6.25 -17.26
N SER A 126 9.46 -4.93 -17.30
CA SER A 126 8.82 -4.09 -18.33
C SER A 126 9.33 -4.35 -19.74
N LYS A 127 10.55 -4.89 -19.89
CA LYS A 127 11.12 -5.29 -21.19
C LYS A 127 10.62 -6.65 -21.67
N LEU A 128 10.30 -7.55 -20.72
CA LEU A 128 9.90 -8.93 -21.01
C LEU A 128 8.39 -9.11 -21.13
N ILE A 129 7.60 -8.18 -20.57
CA ILE A 129 6.15 -8.13 -20.70
C ILE A 129 5.80 -6.88 -21.51
N PRO A 130 5.81 -6.95 -22.85
CA PRO A 130 5.33 -5.86 -23.70
C PRO A 130 3.88 -5.48 -23.33
N GLY A 131 3.61 -4.18 -23.21
CA GLY A 131 2.28 -3.64 -22.90
C GLY A 131 1.18 -3.94 -23.93
N GLU A 132 1.50 -4.68 -25.00
CA GLU A 132 0.57 -5.07 -26.07
C GLU A 132 0.05 -6.51 -25.95
N ILE A 133 0.50 -7.32 -24.99
CA ILE A 133 0.10 -8.74 -24.89
C ILE A 133 -1.35 -8.93 -24.37
N TYR A 134 -1.98 -7.89 -23.82
CA TYR A 134 -3.35 -7.99 -23.27
C TYR A 134 -4.38 -7.28 -24.15
N LYS A 135 -4.52 -7.73 -25.41
CA LYS A 135 -5.80 -7.63 -26.11
C LYS A 135 -6.60 -8.88 -25.81
N GLY A 136 -7.76 -8.68 -25.20
CA GLY A 136 -8.65 -9.72 -24.70
C GLY A 136 -8.80 -10.92 -25.63
N GLY A 137 -8.60 -12.10 -25.06
CA GLY A 137 -9.14 -13.37 -25.56
C GLY A 137 -10.32 -13.75 -24.70
N CYS A 138 -11.44 -14.04 -25.38
CA CYS A 138 -12.79 -14.39 -24.91
C CYS A 138 -12.95 -15.00 -23.52
#